data_AF-A0A938ME15-F1
#
_entry.id   AF-A0A938ME15-F1
#
_cell.length_a   1.000
_cell.length_b   1.000
_cell.length_c   1.000
_cell.angle_alpha   90.00
_cell.angle_beta   90.00
_cell.angle_gamma   90.00
#
_symmetry.space_group_name_H-M   'P 1'
#
loop_
_entity.id
_entity.type
_entity.pdbx_description
1 polymer ?
#
loop_
_entity_poly.entity_id
_entity_poly.type
_entity_poly.pdbx_seq_one_letter_code
_entity_poly.pdbx_strand_id
1 'polypeptide(L)'
;MLLPNEPITVTISDWSRKLYGGGAQHKLIVPAEAIGQQEAVLVKFRAKPRPAPAEDAREKRVLVAMVDWARVRPAREDEAMSTLEPFQPTPREIPVTARLRSVENRPAKADVESFVALLKDGGANVVTISPTNGHVVANFPSKFALHRPGMDPGWIPNVIKALREAQISVIFWMPFNVQDLRKVEDFAPAKQFPQWTMKFIPDPNRPERPQVGMCVQSSPYREHHAQFIAECAAFDIDAMWFDGFYLGGIPHPTAPGCVCEFCAKRFKQATGLDLPKQVDWADMTFKRWVRWRNEDIIATMAYFRDAIRKVKPGLPVSANTNHWPFGNKDWDTAIPLWRITEFGSSEHAHSGKPELEWLMPGFKSRLSHDTNPEHADIWRPAFPMFRSSGTPADIARHEHDMLIFMLSALSHGVVPWHGGQSSPFESEVRVHHAIAKRERFLSRNEVKHVAVWVSQDTHDFYGHIPGSSNLVDYRDTVLGNWLVLSRAHVPFQFVFDNMVTAGFLRDYKVLLAPNVAAMSAAAAEEVRRWVKAGGQLIFTAETSAYDEWGNKLAKPRLADADGHYLPRDPGLAYVRDR
;
A
#
# COMPACT_ATOMS: atom_id res chain seq x y z
N MET A 1 -9.26 57.44 -0.10
CA MET A 1 -8.50 57.46 1.16
C MET A 1 -9.31 56.71 2.20
N LEU A 2 -8.99 55.45 2.45
CA LEU A 2 -9.54 54.65 3.56
C LEU A 2 -8.65 54.86 4.78
N LEU A 3 -9.23 55.05 5.96
CA LEU A 3 -8.50 55.34 7.20
C LEU A 3 -7.69 54.10 7.66
N PRO A 4 -6.55 54.27 8.37
CA PRO A 4 -5.55 53.22 8.57
C PRO A 4 -5.91 52.07 9.54
N ASN A 5 -7.17 51.89 9.94
CA ASN A 5 -7.52 50.94 11.00
C ASN A 5 -8.92 50.29 10.86
N GLU A 6 -9.57 50.36 9.69
CA GLU A 6 -10.85 49.68 9.52
C GLU A 6 -10.65 48.18 9.28
N PRO A 7 -11.22 47.30 10.13
CA PRO A 7 -11.07 45.86 9.97
C PRO A 7 -11.79 45.37 8.72
N ILE A 8 -11.07 44.64 7.86
CA ILE A 8 -11.68 43.93 6.73
C ILE A 8 -12.55 42.81 7.29
N THR A 9 -13.86 42.92 7.09
CA THR A 9 -14.82 41.90 7.55
C THR A 9 -15.03 40.87 6.45
N VAL A 10 -14.48 39.67 6.64
CA VAL A 10 -14.71 38.53 5.75
C VAL A 10 -15.83 37.67 6.33
N THR A 11 -16.96 37.60 5.60
CA THR A 11 -18.09 36.76 5.99
C THR A 11 -17.95 35.39 5.35
N ILE A 12 -17.67 34.35 6.13
CA ILE A 12 -17.67 32.97 5.65
C ILE A 12 -19.08 32.39 5.86
N SER A 13 -19.84 32.24 4.78
CA SER A 13 -21.12 31.54 4.78
C SER A 13 -20.89 30.04 4.62
N ASP A 14 -21.43 29.24 5.55
CA ASP A 14 -21.42 27.76 5.61
C ASP A 14 -20.23 27.05 6.28
N TRP A 15 -20.13 27.25 7.60
CA TRP A 15 -19.43 26.34 8.51
C TRP A 15 -20.33 25.19 8.93
N SER A 16 -20.42 24.13 8.12
CA SER A 16 -21.04 22.86 8.58
C SER A 16 -20.44 21.61 7.93
N ARG A 17 -19.14 21.37 8.11
CA ARG A 17 -18.59 20.01 7.94
C ARG A 17 -17.58 19.64 9.00
N LYS A 18 -17.95 18.64 9.81
CA LYS A 18 -17.01 17.80 10.54
C LYS A 18 -16.35 16.85 9.54
N LEU A 19 -15.04 16.98 9.37
CA LEU A 19 -14.20 15.89 8.89
C LEU A 19 -13.46 15.32 10.10
N TYR A 20 -13.43 13.99 10.19
CA TYR A 20 -12.71 13.28 11.23
C TYR A 20 -11.20 13.40 10.98
N GLY A 21 -10.47 13.94 11.96
CA GLY A 21 -9.01 13.96 11.98
C GLY A 21 -8.39 15.07 11.12
N GLY A 22 -7.55 15.90 11.75
CA GLY A 22 -6.87 17.03 11.12
C GLY A 22 -7.63 18.34 11.31
N GLY A 23 -6.98 19.34 11.91
CA GLY A 23 -7.51 20.70 11.93
C GLY A 23 -7.71 21.18 10.49
N ALA A 24 -8.89 21.73 10.18
CA ALA A 24 -9.13 22.31 8.88
C ALA A 24 -8.22 23.55 8.71
N GLN A 25 -7.29 23.50 7.74
CA GLN A 25 -6.64 24.71 7.24
C GLN A 25 -7.61 25.36 6.25
N HIS A 26 -8.07 26.57 6.56
CA HIS A 26 -8.89 27.38 5.67
C HIS A 26 -8.02 28.46 5.03
N LYS A 27 -7.96 28.49 3.70
CA LYS A 27 -7.23 29.53 2.94
C LYS A 27 -8.09 30.79 2.91
N LEU A 28 -7.63 31.84 3.57
CA LEU A 28 -8.20 33.19 3.44
C LEU A 28 -7.47 33.91 2.31
N ILE A 29 -8.13 34.08 1.16
CA ILE A 29 -7.61 34.88 0.06
C ILE A 29 -8.13 36.30 0.24
N VAL A 30 -7.24 37.23 0.56
CA VAL A 30 -7.56 38.67 0.63
C VAL A 30 -7.04 39.31 -0.66
N PRO A 31 -7.90 39.95 -1.49
CA PRO A 31 -7.46 40.62 -2.72
C PRO A 31 -6.37 41.65 -2.42
N ALA A 32 -5.31 41.71 -3.25
CA ALA A 32 -4.20 42.65 -3.05
C ALA A 32 -4.67 44.13 -2.99
N GLU A 33 -5.69 44.45 -3.78
CA GLU A 33 -6.37 45.75 -3.80
C GLU A 33 -7.15 46.06 -2.50
N ALA A 34 -7.59 45.04 -1.74
CA ALA A 34 -8.18 45.21 -0.41
C ALA A 34 -7.14 45.39 0.70
N ILE A 35 -5.90 44.92 0.51
CA ILE A 35 -4.78 45.09 1.44
C ILE A 35 -4.13 46.48 1.26
N GLY A 36 -4.03 46.96 0.02
CA GLY A 36 -3.38 48.23 -0.30
C GLY A 36 -1.90 48.22 0.10
N GLN A 37 -1.43 49.29 0.75
CA GLN A 37 -0.05 49.40 1.26
C GLN A 37 0.09 49.06 2.76
N GLN A 38 -0.88 48.35 3.34
CA GLN A 38 -0.87 48.03 4.76
C GLN A 38 0.19 46.95 5.08
N GLU A 39 1.00 47.18 6.12
CA GLU A 39 2.03 46.23 6.57
C GLU A 39 1.48 45.07 7.42
N ALA A 40 0.20 45.16 7.82
CA ALA A 40 -0.51 44.15 8.60
C ALA A 40 -2.01 44.18 8.28
N VAL A 41 -2.65 43.01 8.32
CA VAL A 41 -4.11 42.86 8.13
C VAL A 41 -4.68 42.16 9.35
N LEU A 42 -5.70 42.77 9.98
CA LEU A 42 -6.42 42.17 11.11
C LEU A 42 -7.65 41.42 10.60
N VAL A 43 -7.69 40.10 10.84
CA VAL A 43 -8.82 39.25 10.48
C VAL A 43 -9.57 38.86 11.76
N LYS A 44 -10.81 39.33 11.92
CA LYS A 44 -11.68 38.96 13.05
C LYS A 44 -12.76 37.99 12.60
N PHE A 45 -12.83 36.81 13.21
CA PHE A 45 -13.91 35.86 13.02
C PHE A 45 -14.99 36.05 14.08
N ARG A 46 -16.27 36.02 13.68
CA ARG A 46 -17.41 36.09 14.61
C ARG A 46 -18.29 34.85 14.44
N ALA A 47 -18.41 34.05 15.50
CA ALA A 47 -19.31 32.90 15.50
C ALA A 47 -20.79 33.38 15.51
N LYS A 48 -21.68 32.66 14.82
CA LYS A 48 -23.12 32.83 15.01
C LYS A 48 -23.56 32.20 16.34
N PRO A 49 -24.49 32.81 17.10
CA PRO A 49 -25.07 32.18 18.28
C PRO A 49 -25.79 30.88 17.90
N ARG A 50 -25.72 29.87 18.77
CA ARG A 50 -26.45 28.61 18.59
C ARG A 50 -27.95 28.84 18.87
N PRO A 51 -28.88 28.24 18.10
CA PRO A 51 -30.24 28.00 18.60
C PRO A 51 -30.18 27.08 19.84
N ALA A 52 -31.07 27.28 20.81
CA ALA A 52 -31.08 26.49 22.05
C ALA A 52 -31.12 24.97 21.77
N PRO A 53 -30.36 24.14 22.50
CA PRO A 53 -30.42 22.68 22.36
C PRO A 53 -31.79 22.12 22.79
N ALA A 54 -32.26 21.07 22.12
CA ALA A 54 -33.33 20.21 22.64
C ALA A 54 -32.83 19.40 23.86
N GLU A 55 -33.71 19.09 24.80
CA GLU A 55 -33.44 18.60 26.17
C GLU A 55 -32.56 17.33 26.27
N ASP A 56 -32.34 16.59 25.18
CA ASP A 56 -31.80 15.22 25.24
C ASP A 56 -30.41 15.03 24.58
N ALA A 57 -29.74 16.11 24.15
CA ALA A 57 -28.48 16.00 23.44
C ALA A 57 -27.26 15.82 24.38
N ARG A 58 -26.64 14.63 24.34
CA ARG A 58 -25.35 14.35 25.05
C ARG A 58 -24.32 15.45 24.80
N GLU A 59 -23.86 16.06 25.89
CA GLU A 59 -22.93 17.19 25.91
C GLU A 59 -21.55 16.81 25.34
N LYS A 60 -21.28 17.17 24.08
CA LYS A 60 -19.93 17.13 23.50
C LYS A 60 -19.35 18.54 23.51
N ARG A 61 -18.53 18.84 24.52
CA ARG A 61 -17.79 20.09 24.62
C ARG A 61 -16.75 20.13 23.50
N VAL A 62 -16.88 21.10 22.60
CA VAL A 62 -15.84 21.43 21.61
C VAL A 62 -15.13 22.68 22.13
N LEU A 63 -13.84 22.56 22.42
CA LEU A 63 -12.98 23.71 22.65
C LEU A 63 -12.63 24.31 21.28
N VAL A 64 -12.89 25.59 21.07
CA VAL A 64 -12.51 26.33 19.87
C VAL A 64 -11.45 27.35 20.30
N ALA A 65 -10.27 27.29 19.70
CA ALA A 65 -9.21 28.27 19.92
C ALA A 65 -9.45 29.51 19.06
N MET A 66 -9.16 30.69 19.64
CA MET A 66 -9.04 31.95 18.93
C MET A 66 -7.58 32.16 18.52
N VAL A 67 -7.35 32.55 17.27
CA VAL A 67 -6.07 33.13 16.84
C VAL A 67 -6.24 34.65 16.93
N ASP A 68 -5.65 35.28 17.94
CA ASP A 68 -5.85 36.71 18.23
C ASP A 68 -5.10 37.64 17.26
N TRP A 69 -4.03 37.18 16.62
CA TRP A 69 -3.34 37.91 15.57
C TRP A 69 -2.60 36.96 14.61
N ALA A 70 -2.52 37.34 13.33
CA ALA A 70 -1.63 36.74 12.35
C ALA A 70 -0.92 37.87 11.62
N ARG A 71 0.41 37.91 11.67
CA ARG A 71 1.20 38.94 10.98
C ARG A 71 1.61 38.41 9.61
N VAL A 72 0.88 38.83 8.59
CA VAL A 72 1.34 38.71 7.20
C VAL A 72 2.12 39.98 6.89
N ARG A 73 3.41 39.84 6.56
CA ARG A 73 4.23 40.95 6.09
C ARG A 73 4.44 40.81 4.58
N PRO A 74 4.45 41.91 3.82
CA PRO A 74 4.96 41.87 2.45
C PRO A 74 6.36 41.25 2.46
N ALA A 75 6.65 40.38 1.48
CA ALA A 75 8.03 40.03 1.21
C ALA A 75 8.79 41.30 0.86
N ARG A 76 9.93 41.53 1.52
CA ARG A 76 10.79 42.65 1.18
C ARG A 76 11.51 42.35 -0.14
N GLU A 77 11.89 43.37 -0.91
CA GLU A 77 12.63 43.17 -2.17
C GLU A 77 13.93 42.37 -1.98
N ASP A 78 14.55 42.43 -0.79
CA ASP A 78 15.76 41.71 -0.40
C ASP A 78 15.50 40.31 0.19
N GLU A 79 14.24 39.96 0.43
CA GLU A 79 13.88 38.62 0.86
C GLU A 79 13.58 37.74 -0.36
N ALA A 80 14.48 36.80 -0.60
CA ALA A 80 14.24 35.73 -1.55
C ALA A 80 13.04 34.88 -1.10
N MET A 81 11.83 35.28 -1.48
CA MET A 81 10.77 34.32 -1.70
C MET A 81 11.18 33.52 -2.93
N SER A 82 11.67 32.30 -2.74
CA SER A 82 11.78 31.39 -3.87
C SER A 82 10.35 31.06 -4.31
N THR A 83 9.81 31.82 -5.26
CA THR A 83 8.63 31.39 -6.00
C THR A 83 9.07 30.16 -6.77
N LEU A 84 8.58 29.00 -6.35
CA LEU A 84 8.80 27.79 -7.13
C LEU A 84 8.14 28.01 -8.49
N GLU A 85 8.85 27.68 -9.56
CA GLU A 85 8.31 27.75 -10.92
C GLU A 85 6.98 27.00 -11.01
N PRO A 86 5.99 27.47 -11.78
CA PRO A 86 4.78 26.69 -11.98
C PRO A 86 5.08 25.30 -12.53
N PHE A 87 4.35 24.29 -12.04
CA PHE A 87 4.48 22.95 -12.58
C PHE A 87 4.07 22.90 -14.04
N GLN A 88 4.96 22.37 -14.87
CA GLN A 88 4.61 22.06 -16.25
C GLN A 88 3.67 20.83 -16.27
N PRO A 89 2.60 20.85 -17.08
CA PRO A 89 1.74 19.70 -17.22
C PRO A 89 2.52 18.48 -17.72
N THR A 90 2.24 17.31 -17.15
CA THR A 90 2.87 16.06 -17.56
C THR A 90 2.18 15.52 -18.82
N PRO A 91 2.90 15.32 -19.95
CA PRO A 91 2.31 14.79 -21.18
C PRO A 91 1.56 13.48 -20.94
N ARG A 92 0.41 13.30 -21.60
CA ARG A 92 -0.42 12.09 -21.48
C ARG A 92 0.21 10.83 -22.06
N GLU A 93 1.20 10.98 -22.93
CA GLU A 93 2.00 9.88 -23.47
C GLU A 93 2.83 9.18 -22.38
N ILE A 94 3.17 9.89 -21.30
CA ILE A 94 3.79 9.29 -20.13
C ILE A 94 2.72 8.45 -19.40
N PRO A 95 2.87 7.12 -19.36
CA PRO A 95 1.87 6.25 -18.78
C PRO A 95 1.69 6.55 -17.30
N VAL A 96 0.48 6.36 -16.78
CA VAL A 96 0.17 6.62 -15.36
C VAL A 96 1.10 5.86 -14.41
N THR A 97 1.57 4.67 -14.81
CA THR A 97 2.53 3.82 -14.10
C THR A 97 3.97 4.36 -14.09
N ALA A 98 4.21 5.55 -14.65
CA ALA A 98 5.48 6.26 -14.69
C ALA A 98 5.37 7.72 -14.20
N ARG A 99 4.21 8.12 -13.64
CA ARG A 99 3.99 9.48 -13.12
C ARG A 99 4.24 9.51 -11.60
N LEU A 100 5.13 10.38 -11.14
CA LEU A 100 5.72 10.30 -9.79
C LEU A 100 5.11 11.23 -8.74
N ARG A 101 4.18 12.11 -9.12
CA ARG A 101 3.56 13.11 -8.24
C ARG A 101 2.12 12.74 -8.01
N SER A 102 1.93 11.57 -7.41
CA SER A 102 0.64 10.95 -7.18
C SER A 102 0.18 11.15 -5.75
N VAL A 103 -1.05 11.65 -5.60
CA VAL A 103 -1.67 11.90 -4.30
C VAL A 103 -2.99 11.15 -4.16
N GLU A 104 -3.25 10.66 -2.97
CA GLU A 104 -4.51 10.02 -2.63
C GLU A 104 -5.41 11.01 -1.89
N ASN A 105 -6.57 11.33 -2.46
CA ASN A 105 -7.51 12.22 -1.81
C ASN A 105 -8.94 11.75 -2.09
N ARG A 106 -9.72 11.49 -1.03
CA ARG A 106 -11.05 10.86 -1.12
C ARG A 106 -12.15 11.79 -0.60
N PRO A 107 -12.38 12.96 -1.23
CA PRO A 107 -13.44 13.85 -0.77
C PRO A 107 -14.81 13.17 -0.99
N ALA A 108 -15.59 13.07 0.09
CA ALA A 108 -16.95 12.52 0.04
C ALA A 108 -17.96 13.48 -0.65
N LYS A 109 -17.56 14.73 -0.89
CA LYS A 109 -18.23 15.74 -1.71
C LYS A 109 -17.31 16.95 -1.67
N ALA A 110 -16.68 17.33 -2.77
CA ALA A 110 -15.94 18.57 -2.83
C ALA A 110 -16.55 19.46 -3.91
N ASP A 111 -16.25 20.75 -3.83
CA ASP A 111 -16.37 21.61 -4.99
C ASP A 111 -15.32 21.14 -6.01
N VAL A 112 -15.76 20.77 -7.22
CA VAL A 112 -14.89 20.17 -8.25
C VAL A 112 -13.77 21.13 -8.61
N GLU A 113 -14.09 22.41 -8.74
CA GLU A 113 -13.13 23.46 -9.10
C GLU A 113 -12.04 23.60 -8.04
N SER A 114 -12.43 23.77 -6.78
CA SER A 114 -11.50 23.86 -5.65
C SER A 114 -10.65 22.60 -5.48
N PHE A 115 -11.23 21.43 -5.72
CA PHE A 115 -10.50 20.15 -5.63
C PHE A 115 -9.43 20.05 -6.72
N VAL A 116 -9.76 20.40 -7.96
CA VAL A 116 -8.81 20.39 -9.08
C VAL A 116 -7.75 21.47 -8.91
N ALA A 117 -8.12 22.66 -8.45
CA ALA A 117 -7.18 23.74 -8.16
C ALA A 117 -6.15 23.32 -7.10
N LEU A 118 -6.59 22.66 -6.02
CA LEU A 118 -5.69 22.14 -4.99
C LEU A 118 -4.64 21.19 -5.57
N LEU A 119 -5.05 20.24 -6.42
CA LEU A 119 -4.15 19.26 -7.01
C LEU A 119 -3.15 19.91 -7.98
N LYS A 120 -3.63 20.87 -8.80
CA LYS A 120 -2.78 21.65 -9.71
C LYS A 120 -1.74 22.46 -8.95
N ASP A 121 -2.17 23.22 -7.94
CA ASP A 121 -1.31 24.04 -7.10
C ASP A 121 -0.30 23.17 -6.32
N GLY A 122 -0.71 21.96 -5.90
CA GLY A 122 0.14 20.97 -5.26
C GLY A 122 1.16 20.33 -6.19
N GLY A 123 0.97 20.44 -7.51
CA GLY A 123 1.82 19.83 -8.53
C GLY A 123 1.56 18.36 -8.80
N ALA A 124 0.41 17.84 -8.36
CA ALA A 124 0.03 16.46 -8.60
C ALA A 124 -0.26 16.23 -10.09
N ASN A 125 0.28 15.13 -10.65
CA ASN A 125 0.00 14.68 -12.02
C ASN A 125 -0.83 13.38 -12.06
N VAL A 126 -1.09 12.80 -10.89
CA VAL A 126 -2.01 11.69 -10.66
C VAL A 126 -2.78 11.96 -9.38
N VAL A 127 -4.07 11.62 -9.36
CA VAL A 127 -4.85 11.54 -8.14
C VAL A 127 -5.52 10.17 -8.03
N THR A 128 -5.40 9.57 -6.86
CA THR A 128 -6.16 8.39 -6.47
C THR A 128 -7.43 8.83 -5.74
N ILE A 129 -8.58 8.61 -6.36
CA ILE A 129 -9.91 8.88 -5.79
C ILE A 129 -10.69 7.58 -5.63
N SER A 130 -11.71 7.58 -4.79
CA SER A 130 -12.52 6.38 -4.55
C SER A 130 -13.92 6.53 -5.16
N PRO A 131 -14.35 5.60 -6.03
CA PRO A 131 -15.73 5.53 -6.46
C PRO A 131 -16.64 4.89 -5.38
N THR A 132 -16.08 4.41 -4.25
CA THR A 132 -16.85 3.87 -3.11
C THR A 132 -16.37 4.39 -1.73
N ASN A 133 -16.98 3.94 -0.63
CA ASN A 133 -16.30 3.86 0.67
C ASN A 133 -15.68 2.46 0.89
N GLY A 134 -15.09 2.23 2.06
CA GLY A 134 -14.57 0.91 2.46
C GLY A 134 -15.65 -0.19 2.51
N HIS A 135 -16.92 0.17 2.69
CA HIS A 135 -18.07 -0.77 2.70
C HIS A 135 -18.65 -1.02 1.30
N VAL A 136 -17.92 -0.71 0.22
CA VAL A 136 -18.39 -0.88 -1.16
C VAL A 136 -19.72 -0.16 -1.44
N VAL A 137 -19.98 0.95 -0.73
CA VAL A 137 -21.11 1.86 -1.02
C VAL A 137 -20.64 2.87 -2.04
N ALA A 138 -21.28 2.91 -3.21
CA ALA A 138 -20.88 3.70 -4.36
C ALA A 138 -21.11 5.19 -4.15
N ASN A 139 -20.18 6.00 -4.65
CA ASN A 139 -20.25 7.47 -4.71
C ASN A 139 -20.92 7.95 -6.02
N PHE A 140 -21.61 7.04 -6.71
CA PHE A 140 -22.38 7.26 -7.93
C PHE A 140 -23.55 6.25 -7.96
N PRO A 141 -24.59 6.46 -8.80
CA PRO A 141 -25.67 5.49 -8.96
C PRO A 141 -25.18 4.21 -9.66
N SER A 142 -24.97 3.16 -8.88
CA SER A 142 -24.49 1.86 -9.36
C SER A 142 -25.65 0.87 -9.55
N LYS A 143 -25.49 -0.08 -10.49
CA LYS A 143 -26.39 -1.23 -10.66
C LYS A 143 -26.14 -2.36 -9.65
N PHE A 144 -24.94 -2.42 -9.07
CA PHE A 144 -24.48 -3.53 -8.25
C PHE A 144 -24.21 -3.17 -6.79
N ALA A 145 -24.04 -1.88 -6.48
CA ALA A 145 -23.80 -1.37 -5.13
C ALA A 145 -24.82 -0.31 -4.72
N LEU A 146 -25.01 -0.16 -3.40
CA LEU A 146 -25.83 0.91 -2.86
C LEU A 146 -25.21 2.27 -3.17
N HIS A 147 -26.02 3.22 -3.63
CA HIS A 147 -25.59 4.60 -3.75
C HIS A 147 -25.56 5.27 -2.37
N ARG A 148 -24.45 5.95 -2.05
CA ARG A 148 -24.26 6.62 -0.77
C ARG A 148 -25.34 7.70 -0.54
N PRO A 149 -26.07 7.67 0.58
CA PRO A 149 -27.04 8.71 0.90
C PRO A 149 -26.44 10.12 0.90
N GLY A 150 -27.09 11.06 0.20
CA GLY A 150 -26.66 12.46 0.12
C GLY A 150 -25.43 12.72 -0.77
N MET A 151 -24.90 11.69 -1.43
CA MET A 151 -23.87 11.85 -2.45
C MET A 151 -24.50 12.41 -3.73
N ASP A 152 -23.82 13.38 -4.34
CA ASP A 152 -24.20 13.90 -5.65
C ASP A 152 -24.01 12.80 -6.72
N PRO A 153 -25.07 12.37 -7.42
CA PRO A 153 -24.97 11.40 -8.52
C PRO A 153 -23.97 11.78 -9.61
N GLY A 154 -23.77 13.09 -9.84
CA GLY A 154 -22.88 13.63 -10.85
C GLY A 154 -21.43 13.81 -10.40
N TRP A 155 -21.11 13.58 -9.12
CA TRP A 155 -19.77 13.87 -8.59
C TRP A 155 -18.65 13.15 -9.35
N ILE A 156 -18.71 11.82 -9.46
CA ILE A 156 -17.67 11.02 -10.12
C ILE A 156 -17.46 11.42 -11.59
N PRO A 157 -18.49 11.48 -12.46
CA PRO A 157 -18.27 11.90 -13.85
C PRO A 157 -17.78 13.35 -13.95
N ASN A 158 -18.28 14.28 -13.12
CA ASN A 158 -17.87 15.69 -13.17
C ASN A 158 -16.42 15.89 -12.72
N VAL A 159 -15.99 15.23 -11.63
CA VAL A 159 -14.61 15.36 -11.15
C VAL A 159 -13.62 14.74 -12.13
N ILE A 160 -13.95 13.60 -12.75
CA ILE A 160 -13.10 12.99 -13.79
C ILE A 160 -12.95 13.94 -14.97
N LYS A 161 -14.05 14.53 -15.45
CA LYS A 161 -13.99 15.49 -16.56
C LYS A 161 -13.07 16.68 -16.23
N ALA A 162 -13.21 17.28 -15.06
CA ALA A 162 -12.38 18.41 -14.66
C ALA A 162 -10.90 18.03 -14.46
N LEU A 163 -10.61 16.83 -13.95
CA LEU A 163 -9.24 16.29 -13.83
C LEU A 163 -8.62 16.03 -15.22
N ARG A 164 -9.42 15.60 -16.20
CA ARG A 164 -8.97 15.44 -17.59
C ARG A 164 -8.58 16.76 -18.22
N GLU A 165 -9.40 17.80 -18.05
CA GLU A 165 -9.11 19.17 -18.49
C GLU A 165 -7.86 19.73 -17.80
N ALA A 166 -7.58 19.27 -16.58
CA ALA A 166 -6.36 19.58 -15.83
C ALA A 166 -5.11 18.75 -16.21
N GLN A 167 -5.23 17.77 -17.10
CA GLN A 167 -4.19 16.80 -17.46
C GLN A 167 -3.68 15.95 -16.27
N ILE A 168 -4.51 15.78 -15.24
CA ILE A 168 -4.25 14.95 -14.07
C ILE A 168 -4.83 13.55 -14.34
N SER A 169 -4.01 12.52 -14.16
CA SER A 169 -4.46 11.13 -14.30
C SER A 169 -5.27 10.70 -13.08
N VAL A 170 -6.24 9.81 -13.30
CA VAL A 170 -7.16 9.34 -12.28
C VAL A 170 -6.94 7.86 -12.05
N ILE A 171 -6.65 7.49 -10.81
CA ILE A 171 -6.65 6.11 -10.33
C ILE A 171 -7.88 5.92 -9.46
N PHE A 172 -8.63 4.84 -9.72
CA PHE A 172 -9.68 4.41 -8.80
C PHE A 172 -9.11 3.49 -7.74
N TRP A 173 -9.24 3.92 -6.48
CA TRP A 173 -9.05 3.08 -5.32
C TRP A 173 -10.28 2.21 -5.08
N MET A 174 -10.09 0.91 -4.90
CA MET A 174 -11.17 -0.05 -4.65
C MET A 174 -10.77 -1.00 -3.52
N PRO A 175 -11.67 -1.37 -2.60
CA PRO A 175 -11.40 -2.50 -1.71
C PRO A 175 -11.42 -3.80 -2.54
N PHE A 176 -10.41 -4.65 -2.37
CA PHE A 176 -10.37 -6.00 -2.98
C PHE A 176 -11.53 -6.87 -2.49
N ASN A 177 -11.87 -6.74 -1.21
CA ASN A 177 -13.03 -7.37 -0.58
C ASN A 177 -13.88 -6.29 0.10
N VAL A 178 -13.73 -6.12 1.41
CA VAL A 178 -14.41 -5.09 2.21
C VAL A 178 -13.45 -4.47 3.21
N GLN A 179 -13.67 -3.21 3.58
CA GLN A 179 -12.82 -2.45 4.49
C GLN A 179 -13.61 -1.60 5.47
N ASP A 180 -13.00 -1.30 6.63
CA ASP A 180 -13.59 -0.55 7.74
C ASP A 180 -14.85 -1.18 8.34
N LEU A 181 -14.95 -2.51 8.27
CA LEU A 181 -16.15 -3.24 8.62
C LEU A 181 -15.91 -4.13 9.84
N ARG A 182 -16.64 -3.85 10.93
CA ARG A 182 -16.52 -4.58 12.21
C ARG A 182 -17.73 -5.46 12.52
N LYS A 183 -18.84 -5.24 11.82
CA LYS A 183 -20.14 -5.86 12.06
C LYS A 183 -20.78 -6.25 10.73
N VAL A 184 -21.26 -7.48 10.64
CA VAL A 184 -21.91 -7.99 9.41
C VAL A 184 -23.14 -7.15 9.07
N GLU A 185 -23.80 -6.62 10.11
CA GLU A 185 -24.96 -5.77 10.03
C GLU A 185 -24.67 -4.38 9.46
N ASP A 186 -23.42 -4.03 9.17
CA ASP A 186 -23.10 -2.76 8.52
C ASP A 186 -22.88 -2.93 7.00
N PHE A 187 -22.94 -4.16 6.48
CA PHE A 187 -22.65 -4.45 5.07
C PHE A 187 -23.80 -5.14 4.35
N ALA A 188 -24.39 -4.43 3.38
CA ALA A 188 -25.61 -4.84 2.71
C ALA A 188 -25.51 -6.20 1.99
N PRO A 189 -24.45 -6.50 1.22
CA PRO A 189 -24.32 -7.83 0.59
C PRO A 189 -24.27 -8.97 1.62
N ALA A 190 -23.61 -8.79 2.76
CA ALA A 190 -23.56 -9.82 3.79
C ALA A 190 -24.91 -10.02 4.50
N LYS A 191 -25.71 -8.96 4.68
CA LYS A 191 -27.09 -9.09 5.18
C LYS A 191 -28.00 -9.85 4.23
N GLN A 192 -27.90 -9.53 2.94
CA GLN A 192 -28.78 -10.11 1.92
C GLN A 192 -28.38 -11.55 1.59
N PHE A 193 -27.08 -11.84 1.61
CA PHE A 193 -26.51 -13.14 1.26
C PHE A 193 -25.55 -13.63 2.36
N PRO A 194 -26.06 -14.00 3.54
CA PRO A 194 -25.23 -14.44 4.67
C PRO A 194 -24.37 -15.67 4.34
N GLN A 195 -24.82 -16.52 3.42
CA GLN A 195 -24.07 -17.68 2.94
C GLN A 195 -22.80 -17.32 2.13
N TRP A 196 -22.69 -16.10 1.62
CA TRP A 196 -21.49 -15.62 0.93
C TRP A 196 -20.43 -15.05 1.88
N THR A 197 -20.74 -14.90 3.17
CA THR A 197 -19.77 -14.44 4.16
C THR A 197 -18.67 -15.48 4.37
N MET A 198 -17.46 -15.00 4.66
CA MET A 198 -16.36 -15.87 5.02
C MET A 198 -16.64 -16.57 6.35
N LYS A 199 -16.27 -17.85 6.42
CA LYS A 199 -16.10 -18.58 7.67
C LYS A 199 -14.61 -18.74 7.87
N PHE A 200 -14.03 -18.02 8.81
CA PHE A 200 -12.58 -18.04 9.02
C PHE A 200 -12.16 -19.34 9.71
N ILE A 201 -10.98 -19.86 9.36
CA ILE A 201 -10.43 -21.04 10.03
C ILE A 201 -10.13 -20.70 11.51
N PRO A 202 -10.52 -21.54 12.47
CA PRO A 202 -10.14 -21.34 13.87
C PRO A 202 -8.62 -21.46 14.08
N ASP A 203 -8.04 -20.58 14.90
CA ASP A 203 -6.65 -20.67 15.36
C ASP A 203 -6.63 -20.88 16.88
N PRO A 204 -6.21 -22.06 17.38
CA PRO A 204 -6.21 -22.34 18.82
C PRO A 204 -5.22 -21.46 19.61
N ASN A 205 -4.24 -20.85 18.94
CA ASN A 205 -3.19 -20.04 19.58
C ASN A 205 -3.50 -18.53 19.55
N ARG A 206 -4.56 -18.11 18.87
CA ARG A 206 -4.94 -16.69 18.74
C ARG A 206 -6.40 -16.50 19.18
N PRO A 207 -6.73 -15.40 19.88
CA PRO A 207 -8.11 -15.13 20.23
C PRO A 207 -8.95 -14.88 18.99
N GLU A 208 -10.19 -15.38 19.01
CA GLU A 208 -11.19 -15.07 17.99
C GLU A 208 -11.51 -13.56 18.02
N ARG A 209 -11.54 -12.93 16.85
CA ARG A 209 -11.89 -11.51 16.71
C ARG A 209 -13.12 -11.39 15.80
N PRO A 210 -14.08 -10.50 16.10
CA PRO A 210 -15.16 -10.20 15.18
C PRO A 210 -14.59 -9.73 13.84
N GLN A 211 -14.94 -10.44 12.77
CA GLN A 211 -14.43 -10.19 11.42
C GLN A 211 -15.58 -10.23 10.44
N VAL A 212 -15.51 -9.36 9.43
CA VAL A 212 -16.42 -9.42 8.30
C VAL A 212 -15.58 -9.49 7.04
N GLY A 213 -15.84 -10.51 6.23
CA GLY A 213 -15.27 -10.67 4.91
C GLY A 213 -16.26 -11.42 4.05
N MET A 214 -16.28 -11.14 2.76
CA MET A 214 -17.03 -11.94 1.81
C MET A 214 -16.13 -12.99 1.18
N CYS A 215 -16.67 -14.16 0.89
CA CYS A 215 -15.94 -15.24 0.24
C CYS A 215 -15.72 -14.89 -1.24
N VAL A 216 -14.72 -14.04 -1.50
CA VAL A 216 -14.24 -13.64 -2.84
C VAL A 216 -13.59 -14.79 -3.60
N GLN A 217 -13.25 -15.88 -2.92
CA GLN A 217 -12.57 -17.03 -3.49
C GLN A 217 -13.54 -17.92 -4.28
N SER A 218 -14.60 -18.40 -3.60
CA SER A 218 -15.39 -19.54 -4.10
C SER A 218 -16.89 -19.30 -4.14
N SER A 219 -17.40 -18.25 -3.47
CA SER A 219 -18.84 -17.97 -3.47
C SER A 219 -19.26 -17.13 -4.69
N PRO A 220 -20.57 -17.09 -5.01
CA PRO A 220 -21.09 -16.20 -6.06
C PRO A 220 -20.79 -14.70 -5.85
N TYR A 221 -20.39 -14.29 -4.65
CA TYR A 221 -19.92 -12.92 -4.41
C TYR A 221 -18.76 -12.50 -5.31
N ARG A 222 -17.87 -13.44 -5.70
CA ARG A 222 -16.76 -13.14 -6.61
C ARG A 222 -17.25 -12.54 -7.93
N GLU A 223 -18.29 -13.13 -8.50
CA GLU A 223 -18.88 -12.64 -9.76
C GLU A 223 -19.61 -11.31 -9.56
N HIS A 224 -20.40 -11.20 -8.50
CA HIS A 224 -21.10 -9.97 -8.17
C HIS A 224 -20.13 -8.78 -7.98
N HIS A 225 -19.05 -8.99 -7.22
CA HIS A 225 -18.01 -7.98 -7.01
C HIS A 225 -17.26 -7.64 -8.31
N ALA A 226 -16.97 -8.64 -9.15
CA ALA A 226 -16.35 -8.42 -10.46
C ALA A 226 -17.22 -7.56 -11.39
N GLN A 227 -18.55 -7.76 -11.38
CA GLN A 227 -19.48 -6.94 -12.16
C GLN A 227 -19.50 -5.48 -11.68
N PHE A 228 -19.46 -5.26 -10.37
CA PHE A 228 -19.34 -3.92 -9.80
C PHE A 228 -18.00 -3.25 -10.13
N ILE A 229 -16.90 -3.99 -10.04
CA ILE A 229 -15.56 -3.53 -10.46
C ILE A 229 -15.56 -3.14 -11.94
N ALA A 230 -16.20 -3.95 -12.81
CA ALA A 230 -16.31 -3.68 -14.23
C ALA A 230 -17.15 -2.41 -14.51
N GLU A 231 -18.22 -2.16 -13.74
CA GLU A 231 -18.97 -0.90 -13.81
C GLU A 231 -18.10 0.30 -13.43
N CYS A 232 -17.26 0.17 -12.40
CA CYS A 232 -16.29 1.22 -12.03
C CYS A 232 -15.21 1.43 -13.10
N ALA A 233 -14.79 0.37 -13.80
CA ALA A 233 -13.79 0.46 -14.87
C ALA A 233 -14.30 1.15 -16.15
N ALA A 234 -15.62 1.25 -16.32
CA ALA A 234 -16.24 1.91 -17.48
C ALA A 234 -16.06 3.43 -17.48
N PHE A 235 -15.70 4.04 -16.34
CA PHE A 235 -15.36 5.45 -16.27
C PHE A 235 -14.04 5.77 -17.01
N ASP A 236 -13.85 7.04 -17.37
CA ASP A 236 -12.61 7.48 -18.00
C ASP A 236 -11.47 7.64 -16.99
N ILE A 237 -10.99 6.53 -16.43
CA ILE A 237 -9.85 6.44 -15.48
C ILE A 237 -8.58 5.92 -16.16
N ASP A 238 -7.40 6.17 -15.60
CA ASP A 238 -6.13 5.69 -16.16
C ASP A 238 -5.61 4.40 -15.51
N ALA A 239 -6.03 4.07 -14.29
CA ALA A 239 -5.71 2.79 -13.64
C ALA A 239 -6.72 2.45 -12.53
N MET A 240 -6.67 1.20 -12.07
CA MET A 240 -7.39 0.74 -10.88
C MET A 240 -6.42 0.15 -9.86
N TRP A 241 -6.59 0.53 -8.60
CA TRP A 241 -5.74 0.13 -7.49
C TRP A 241 -6.59 -0.52 -6.40
N PHE A 242 -6.20 -1.71 -5.97
CA PHE A 242 -6.95 -2.49 -4.99
C PHE A 242 -6.28 -2.47 -3.61
N ASP A 243 -7.00 -1.93 -2.61
CA ASP A 243 -6.60 -2.03 -1.22
C ASP A 243 -7.03 -3.35 -0.60
N GLY A 244 -6.42 -3.68 0.52
CA GLY A 244 -6.90 -4.80 1.31
C GLY A 244 -6.82 -6.13 0.57
N PHE A 245 -5.80 -6.32 -0.26
CA PHE A 245 -5.56 -7.54 -1.04
C PHE A 245 -5.21 -8.73 -0.13
N TYR A 246 -6.21 -9.25 0.59
CA TYR A 246 -6.08 -10.32 1.56
C TYR A 246 -7.29 -11.25 1.45
N LEU A 247 -7.16 -12.46 1.98
CA LEU A 247 -8.30 -13.34 2.21
C LEU A 247 -9.05 -12.95 3.49
N GLY A 248 -9.74 -11.80 3.43
CA GLY A 248 -10.53 -11.23 4.52
C GLY A 248 -11.02 -9.83 4.20
N GLY A 249 -11.73 -9.22 5.14
CA GLY A 249 -11.95 -7.77 5.16
C GLY A 249 -10.95 -7.04 6.06
N ILE A 250 -11.01 -5.71 6.07
CA ILE A 250 -10.25 -4.86 7.01
C ILE A 250 -11.19 -4.40 8.15
N PRO A 251 -10.78 -4.46 9.44
CA PRO A 251 -9.42 -4.69 9.96
C PRO A 251 -8.89 -6.12 9.76
N HIS A 252 -7.57 -6.25 9.61
CA HIS A 252 -6.93 -7.53 9.25
C HIS A 252 -7.39 -8.68 10.17
N PRO A 253 -7.85 -9.80 9.59
CA PRO A 253 -8.21 -10.97 10.36
C PRO A 253 -6.99 -11.60 11.03
N THR A 254 -7.19 -12.27 12.18
CA THR A 254 -6.14 -13.02 12.89
C THR A 254 -5.84 -14.39 12.28
N ALA A 255 -6.81 -14.97 11.56
CA ALA A 255 -6.69 -16.26 10.83
C ALA A 255 -7.39 -16.21 9.44
N PRO A 256 -6.92 -15.34 8.52
CA PRO A 256 -7.37 -15.25 7.13
C PRO A 256 -7.36 -16.59 6.37
N GLY A 257 -8.54 -16.92 5.85
CA GLY A 257 -8.79 -18.03 4.96
C GLY A 257 -10.16 -18.64 5.23
N CYS A 258 -10.92 -18.86 4.14
CA CYS A 258 -12.32 -19.24 4.25
C CYS A 258 -12.48 -20.77 4.24
N VAL A 259 -13.22 -21.29 5.21
CA VAL A 259 -13.64 -22.69 5.34
C VAL A 259 -15.16 -22.87 5.16
N CYS A 260 -15.83 -21.93 4.48
CA CYS A 260 -17.25 -22.08 4.16
C CYS A 260 -17.49 -23.23 3.16
N GLU A 261 -18.75 -23.66 3.02
CA GLU A 261 -19.13 -24.78 2.15
C GLU A 261 -18.68 -24.62 0.69
N PHE A 262 -18.66 -23.39 0.16
CA PHE A 262 -18.15 -23.11 -1.17
C PHE A 262 -16.64 -23.42 -1.29
N CYS A 263 -15.86 -22.99 -0.31
CA CYS A 263 -14.43 -23.31 -0.25
C CYS A 263 -14.20 -24.80 0.02
N ALA A 264 -15.03 -25.44 0.83
CA ALA A 264 -14.95 -26.88 1.08
C ALA A 264 -15.10 -27.68 -0.21
N LYS A 265 -16.14 -27.37 -1.00
CA LYS A 265 -16.38 -28.01 -2.29
C LYS A 265 -15.22 -27.76 -3.27
N ARG A 266 -14.76 -26.52 -3.38
CA ARG A 266 -13.70 -26.17 -4.34
C ARG A 266 -12.34 -26.76 -3.96
N PHE A 267 -12.01 -26.77 -2.66
CA PHE A 267 -10.79 -27.40 -2.16
C PHE A 267 -10.81 -28.92 -2.36
N LYS A 268 -11.93 -29.58 -2.05
CA LYS A 268 -12.11 -31.02 -2.31
C LYS A 268 -11.96 -31.36 -3.79
N GLN A 269 -12.53 -30.55 -4.67
CA GLN A 269 -12.39 -30.71 -6.12
C GLN A 269 -10.94 -30.53 -6.59
N ALA A 270 -10.23 -29.55 -6.04
CA ALA A 270 -8.85 -29.24 -6.43
C ALA A 270 -7.82 -30.24 -5.88
N THR A 271 -8.06 -30.81 -4.71
CA THR A 271 -7.04 -31.57 -3.96
C THR A 271 -7.43 -32.99 -3.57
N GLY A 272 -8.71 -33.35 -3.64
CA GLY A 272 -9.25 -34.61 -3.10
C GLY A 272 -9.38 -34.63 -1.56
N LEU A 273 -8.93 -33.58 -0.86
CA LEU A 273 -8.92 -33.50 0.60
C LEU A 273 -10.11 -32.70 1.13
N ASP A 274 -10.57 -33.06 2.33
CA ASP A 274 -11.49 -32.20 3.08
C ASP A 274 -10.70 -31.04 3.70
N LEU A 275 -11.37 -29.91 3.97
CA LEU A 275 -10.69 -28.75 4.55
C LEU A 275 -10.10 -29.05 5.94
N PRO A 276 -8.98 -28.40 6.29
CA PRO A 276 -8.49 -28.44 7.67
C PRO A 276 -9.52 -27.81 8.62
N LYS A 277 -9.58 -28.32 9.85
CA LYS A 277 -10.55 -27.88 10.86
C LYS A 277 -10.08 -26.69 11.69
N GLN A 278 -8.77 -26.48 11.77
CA GLN A 278 -8.11 -25.44 12.55
C GLN A 278 -6.71 -25.19 12.00
N VAL A 279 -6.06 -24.12 12.44
CA VAL A 279 -4.63 -23.90 12.23
C VAL A 279 -3.84 -25.00 12.94
N ASP A 280 -3.11 -25.79 12.16
CA ASP A 280 -2.22 -26.84 12.64
C ASP A 280 -1.03 -27.04 11.68
N TRP A 281 0.14 -26.54 12.07
CA TRP A 281 1.36 -26.64 11.27
C TRP A 281 1.99 -28.03 11.25
N ALA A 282 1.50 -28.99 12.03
CA ALA A 282 1.86 -30.39 11.90
C ALA A 282 0.98 -31.13 10.87
N ASP A 283 -0.20 -30.61 10.54
CA ASP A 283 -1.13 -31.21 9.57
C ASP A 283 -0.75 -30.85 8.13
N MET A 284 -0.47 -31.88 7.32
CA MET A 284 -0.20 -31.73 5.90
C MET A 284 -1.40 -31.20 5.10
N THR A 285 -2.63 -31.46 5.54
CA THR A 285 -3.85 -30.92 4.91
C THR A 285 -3.90 -29.41 5.09
N PHE A 286 -3.58 -28.92 6.29
CA PHE A 286 -3.46 -27.49 6.56
C PHE A 286 -2.36 -26.84 5.72
N LYS A 287 -1.15 -27.43 5.66
CA LYS A 287 -0.06 -26.90 4.80
C LYS A 287 -0.46 -26.83 3.32
N ARG A 288 -1.14 -27.85 2.81
CA ARG A 288 -1.66 -27.85 1.42
C ARG A 288 -2.74 -26.80 1.23
N TRP A 289 -3.62 -26.61 2.21
CA TRP A 289 -4.62 -25.54 2.18
C TRP A 289 -3.97 -24.15 2.18
N VAL A 290 -2.88 -23.95 2.93
CA VAL A 290 -2.09 -22.70 2.92
C VAL A 290 -1.56 -22.39 1.52
N ARG A 291 -0.97 -23.38 0.82
CA ARG A 291 -0.51 -23.18 -0.56
C ARG A 291 -1.65 -22.91 -1.51
N TRP A 292 -2.74 -23.68 -1.42
CA TRP A 292 -3.91 -23.54 -2.29
C TRP A 292 -4.53 -22.13 -2.21
N ARG A 293 -4.62 -21.55 -1.02
CA ARG A 293 -5.18 -20.21 -0.84
C ARG A 293 -4.24 -19.10 -1.36
N ASN A 294 -2.92 -19.30 -1.35
CA ASN A 294 -1.96 -18.40 -2.00
C ASN A 294 -2.16 -18.37 -3.52
N GLU A 295 -2.36 -19.54 -4.13
CA GLU A 295 -2.64 -19.63 -5.58
C GLU A 295 -3.99 -19.00 -5.92
N ASP A 296 -5.00 -19.25 -5.08
CA ASP A 296 -6.35 -18.79 -5.34
C ASP A 296 -6.54 -17.27 -5.20
N ILE A 297 -5.82 -16.60 -4.30
CA ILE A 297 -5.90 -15.13 -4.20
C ILE A 297 -5.35 -14.45 -5.46
N ILE A 298 -4.27 -14.98 -6.05
CA ILE A 298 -3.73 -14.52 -7.34
C ILE A 298 -4.73 -14.78 -8.46
N ALA A 299 -5.33 -15.97 -8.51
CA ALA A 299 -6.37 -16.31 -9.49
C ALA A 299 -7.61 -15.41 -9.36
N THR A 300 -7.98 -15.04 -8.13
CA THR A 300 -9.10 -14.12 -7.87
C THR A 300 -8.78 -12.70 -8.36
N MET A 301 -7.56 -12.21 -8.15
CA MET A 301 -7.14 -10.92 -8.70
C MET A 301 -7.10 -10.92 -10.23
N ALA A 302 -6.60 -12.01 -10.82
CA ALA A 302 -6.63 -12.21 -12.27
C ALA A 302 -8.07 -12.18 -12.81
N TYR A 303 -9.02 -12.80 -12.10
CA TYR A 303 -10.45 -12.76 -12.44
C TYR A 303 -11.00 -11.32 -12.48
N PHE A 304 -10.69 -10.51 -11.45
CA PHE A 304 -11.11 -9.10 -11.41
C PHE A 304 -10.47 -8.28 -12.52
N ARG A 305 -9.16 -8.46 -12.76
CA ARG A 305 -8.46 -7.82 -13.87
C ARG A 305 -9.08 -8.19 -15.23
N ASP A 306 -9.45 -9.44 -15.43
CA ASP A 306 -10.06 -9.85 -16.70
C ASP A 306 -11.45 -9.26 -16.88
N ALA A 307 -12.24 -9.13 -15.81
CA ALA A 307 -13.50 -8.38 -15.83
C ALA A 307 -13.28 -6.90 -16.18
N ILE A 308 -12.25 -6.25 -15.64
CA ILE A 308 -11.84 -4.89 -15.98
C ILE A 308 -11.47 -4.80 -17.47
N ARG A 309 -10.61 -5.68 -17.96
CA ARG A 309 -10.08 -5.66 -19.33
C ARG A 309 -11.13 -5.94 -20.39
N LYS A 310 -12.21 -6.65 -20.06
CA LYS A 310 -13.38 -6.81 -20.94
C LYS A 310 -14.07 -5.47 -21.23
N VAL A 311 -14.07 -4.54 -20.28
CA VAL A 311 -14.66 -3.21 -20.42
C VAL A 311 -13.65 -2.20 -20.94
N LYS A 312 -12.42 -2.23 -20.41
CA LYS A 312 -11.34 -1.30 -20.76
C LYS A 312 -10.03 -2.05 -20.99
N PRO A 313 -9.76 -2.49 -22.24
CA PRO A 313 -8.54 -3.20 -22.58
C PRO A 313 -7.29 -2.40 -22.20
N GLY A 314 -6.29 -3.09 -21.64
CA GLY A 314 -5.01 -2.48 -21.29
C GLY A 314 -5.01 -1.58 -20.04
N LEU A 315 -6.15 -1.41 -19.34
CA LEU A 315 -6.18 -0.64 -18.10
C LEU A 315 -5.19 -1.26 -17.07
N PRO A 316 -4.19 -0.51 -16.58
CA PRO A 316 -3.31 -0.97 -15.51
C PRO A 316 -4.11 -1.26 -14.25
N VAL A 317 -3.79 -2.40 -13.63
CA VAL A 317 -4.37 -2.84 -12.36
C VAL A 317 -3.22 -3.15 -11.41
N SER A 318 -3.24 -2.62 -10.19
CA SER A 318 -2.33 -3.00 -9.11
C SER A 318 -3.08 -3.28 -7.81
N ALA A 319 -2.41 -3.93 -6.87
CA ALA A 319 -2.97 -4.26 -5.57
C ALA A 319 -1.95 -4.12 -4.44
N ASN A 320 -2.43 -3.78 -3.25
CA ASN A 320 -1.62 -3.60 -2.06
C ASN A 320 -1.11 -4.93 -1.49
N THR A 321 0.03 -5.41 -1.99
CA THR A 321 0.61 -6.72 -1.70
C THR A 321 1.19 -6.85 -0.29
N ASN A 322 1.45 -5.75 0.43
CA ASN A 322 1.78 -5.75 1.86
C ASN A 322 2.69 -6.90 2.34
N HIS A 323 3.74 -7.23 1.59
CA HIS A 323 4.48 -8.46 1.84
C HIS A 323 5.15 -8.47 3.23
N TRP A 324 5.35 -9.66 3.80
CA TRP A 324 6.29 -9.86 4.91
C TRP A 324 7.66 -9.21 4.59
N PRO A 325 8.44 -8.67 5.55
CA PRO A 325 8.40 -8.90 7.00
C PRO A 325 7.85 -7.78 7.89
N PHE A 326 7.37 -6.69 7.30
CA PHE A 326 6.96 -5.52 8.07
C PHE A 326 5.48 -5.50 8.39
N GLY A 327 5.07 -4.74 9.41
CA GLY A 327 3.66 -4.48 9.70
C GLY A 327 2.87 -5.67 10.26
N ASN A 328 3.55 -6.60 10.95
CA ASN A 328 2.96 -7.84 11.49
C ASN A 328 2.29 -8.70 10.40
N LYS A 329 2.86 -8.69 9.18
CA LYS A 329 2.43 -9.51 8.05
C LYS A 329 3.17 -10.83 8.08
N ASP A 330 2.48 -11.92 7.80
CA ASP A 330 2.97 -13.29 7.84
C ASP A 330 2.17 -14.15 6.83
N TRP A 331 2.19 -15.47 6.97
CA TRP A 331 1.44 -16.44 6.16
C TRP A 331 -0.04 -16.06 6.08
N ASP A 332 -0.57 -15.53 7.17
CA ASP A 332 -1.98 -15.26 7.34
C ASP A 332 -2.53 -14.41 6.17
N THR A 333 -1.86 -13.35 5.75
CA THR A 333 -2.27 -12.51 4.60
C THR A 333 -2.70 -13.26 3.33
N ALA A 334 -2.19 -14.48 3.11
CA ALA A 334 -2.32 -15.30 1.90
C ALA A 334 -1.59 -14.74 0.68
N ILE A 335 -0.93 -13.59 0.81
CA ILE A 335 -0.21 -12.97 -0.29
C ILE A 335 1.11 -13.71 -0.45
N PRO A 336 1.34 -14.38 -1.58
CA PRO A 336 2.56 -15.13 -1.77
C PRO A 336 3.77 -14.22 -1.98
N LEU A 337 4.95 -14.68 -1.55
CA LEU A 337 6.24 -14.05 -1.90
C LEU A 337 6.68 -14.54 -3.27
N TRP A 338 5.99 -14.11 -4.33
CA TRP A 338 6.22 -14.53 -5.72
C TRP A 338 6.53 -13.37 -6.65
N ARG A 339 7.08 -13.72 -7.81
CA ARG A 339 6.94 -12.92 -9.02
C ARG A 339 5.50 -13.01 -9.51
N ILE A 340 4.80 -11.88 -9.61
CA ILE A 340 3.40 -11.78 -10.04
C ILE A 340 3.37 -10.92 -11.31
N THR A 341 2.87 -11.48 -12.41
CA THR A 341 2.79 -10.76 -13.70
C THR A 341 1.36 -10.36 -14.06
N GLU A 342 0.41 -10.86 -13.28
CA GLU A 342 -1.00 -10.71 -13.50
C GLU A 342 -1.48 -9.28 -13.25
N PHE A 343 -0.91 -8.59 -12.26
CA PHE A 343 -1.26 -7.24 -11.84
C PHE A 343 -0.03 -6.60 -11.18
N GLY A 344 -0.03 -5.26 -11.07
CA GLY A 344 1.07 -4.51 -10.45
C GLY A 344 1.15 -4.70 -8.93
N SER A 345 2.35 -4.67 -8.40
CA SER A 345 2.59 -4.73 -6.95
C SER A 345 2.54 -3.33 -6.37
N SER A 346 1.83 -3.19 -5.25
CA SER A 346 1.83 -1.97 -4.45
C SER A 346 2.21 -2.30 -3.02
N GLU A 347 3.13 -1.52 -2.45
CA GLU A 347 3.54 -1.69 -1.06
C GLU A 347 3.11 -0.54 -0.16
N HIS A 348 3.09 -0.82 1.14
CA HIS A 348 2.83 0.18 2.16
C HIS A 348 4.12 0.46 2.95
N ALA A 349 4.61 1.70 2.90
CA ALA A 349 5.82 2.14 3.59
C ALA A 349 5.54 2.69 5.00
N HIS A 350 4.80 1.94 5.82
CA HIS A 350 4.49 2.35 7.20
C HIS A 350 4.71 1.24 8.21
N SER A 351 5.14 1.65 9.41
CA SER A 351 5.41 0.80 10.56
C SER A 351 4.98 1.59 11.78
N GLY A 352 4.26 0.93 12.70
CA GLY A 352 4.02 1.50 14.03
C GLY A 352 5.28 1.60 14.89
N LYS A 353 6.43 1.11 14.40
CA LYS A 353 7.76 1.15 15.05
C LYS A 353 8.68 2.12 14.32
N PRO A 354 9.00 3.29 14.90
CA PRO A 354 9.81 4.32 14.26
C PRO A 354 11.20 3.87 13.84
N GLU A 355 11.81 2.94 14.58
CA GLU A 355 13.14 2.39 14.29
C GLU A 355 13.20 1.58 12.99
N LEU A 356 12.05 1.16 12.46
CA LEU A 356 11.94 0.44 11.17
C LEU A 356 11.56 1.38 10.01
N GLU A 357 11.15 2.62 10.29
CA GLU A 357 10.61 3.54 9.27
C GLU A 357 11.63 3.94 8.20
N TRP A 358 12.92 4.02 8.53
CA TRP A 358 13.96 4.36 7.56
C TRP A 358 14.39 3.16 6.69
N LEU A 359 14.21 1.93 7.20
CA LEU A 359 14.60 0.71 6.50
C LEU A 359 13.58 0.31 5.43
N MET A 360 12.30 0.49 5.75
CA MET A 360 11.20 -0.02 4.93
C MET A 360 11.09 0.60 3.53
N PRO A 361 11.22 1.93 3.31
CA PRO A 361 10.97 2.51 2.00
C PRO A 361 11.81 1.84 0.91
N GLY A 362 13.12 1.66 1.16
CA GLY A 362 14.02 0.98 0.22
C GLY A 362 13.69 -0.50 0.09
N PHE A 363 13.56 -1.22 1.21
CA PHE A 363 13.32 -2.67 1.18
C PHE A 363 12.00 -3.01 0.47
N LYS A 364 10.91 -2.33 0.84
CA LYS A 364 9.58 -2.52 0.26
C LYS A 364 9.55 -2.09 -1.20
N SER A 365 10.25 -1.02 -1.58
CA SER A 365 10.34 -0.64 -2.99
C SER A 365 11.07 -1.72 -3.80
N ARG A 366 12.22 -2.21 -3.32
CA ARG A 366 12.93 -3.31 -3.99
C ARG A 366 12.05 -4.55 -4.11
N LEU A 367 11.37 -4.94 -3.03
CA LEU A 367 10.48 -6.10 -3.02
C LEU A 367 9.32 -5.93 -3.99
N SER A 368 8.67 -4.76 -4.01
CA SER A 368 7.58 -4.45 -4.96
C SER A 368 8.05 -4.53 -6.41
N HIS A 369 9.21 -3.94 -6.71
CA HIS A 369 9.81 -3.97 -8.04
C HIS A 369 10.17 -5.40 -8.47
N ASP A 370 10.70 -6.23 -7.56
CA ASP A 370 10.99 -7.63 -7.87
C ASP A 370 9.74 -8.48 -8.06
N THR A 371 8.66 -8.20 -7.31
CA THR A 371 7.36 -8.84 -7.48
C THR A 371 6.76 -8.51 -8.84
N ASN A 372 6.82 -7.25 -9.29
CA ASN A 372 6.40 -6.85 -10.63
C ASN A 372 7.18 -5.60 -11.12
N PRO A 373 8.17 -5.74 -12.01
CA PRO A 373 9.01 -4.62 -12.40
C PRO A 373 8.37 -3.74 -13.45
N GLU A 374 7.36 -4.23 -14.16
CA GLU A 374 6.60 -3.46 -15.14
C GLU A 374 5.66 -2.46 -14.45
N HIS A 375 5.10 -2.86 -13.31
CA HIS A 375 4.17 -2.05 -12.54
C HIS A 375 4.38 -2.27 -11.03
N ALA A 376 5.21 -1.41 -10.44
CA ALA A 376 5.42 -1.33 -9.01
C ALA A 376 5.20 0.10 -8.50
N ASP A 377 4.46 0.21 -7.39
CA ASP A 377 4.20 1.45 -6.68
C ASP A 377 4.30 1.27 -5.15
N ILE A 378 4.44 2.37 -4.42
CA ILE A 378 4.52 2.33 -2.95
C ILE A 378 3.81 3.53 -2.35
N TRP A 379 3.00 3.27 -1.32
CA TRP A 379 2.20 4.27 -0.64
C TRP A 379 2.70 4.56 0.77
N ARG A 380 2.53 5.81 1.22
CA ARG A 380 2.56 6.15 2.66
C ARG A 380 1.52 7.20 3.04
N PRO A 381 1.09 7.26 4.30
CA PRO A 381 0.39 8.44 4.80
C PRO A 381 1.33 9.65 4.73
N ALA A 382 0.80 10.79 4.27
CA ALA A 382 1.56 12.04 4.30
C ALA A 382 1.50 12.76 5.64
N PHE A 383 0.71 12.33 6.62
CA PHE A 383 0.78 12.96 7.92
C PHE A 383 1.99 12.50 8.73
N PRO A 384 2.57 13.40 9.54
CA PRO A 384 3.49 13.04 10.60
C PRO A 384 2.74 12.25 11.69
N MET A 385 2.61 10.94 11.45
CA MET A 385 1.81 9.99 12.23
C MET A 385 2.07 9.99 13.75
N PHE A 386 3.22 10.50 14.21
CA PHE A 386 3.58 10.42 15.64
C PHE A 386 4.39 11.60 16.19
N ARG A 387 4.65 12.67 15.42
CA ARG A 387 5.74 13.60 15.80
C ARG A 387 5.53 15.08 15.54
N SER A 388 4.48 15.54 14.87
CA SER A 388 4.33 16.98 14.66
C SER A 388 3.45 17.63 15.72
N SER A 389 4.07 18.48 16.53
CA SER A 389 3.37 19.52 17.27
C SER A 389 2.99 20.73 16.38
N GLY A 390 3.31 20.65 15.08
CA GLY A 390 3.13 21.74 14.11
C GLY A 390 4.25 22.78 14.13
N THR A 391 5.36 22.52 14.84
CA THR A 391 6.50 23.44 14.86
C THR A 391 7.22 23.50 13.51
N PRO A 392 7.92 24.61 13.19
CA PRO A 392 8.73 24.69 11.98
C PRO A 392 9.75 23.55 11.82
N ALA A 393 10.34 23.09 12.93
CA ALA A 393 11.28 21.97 12.92
C ALA A 393 10.60 20.64 12.57
N ASP A 394 9.37 20.42 13.05
CA ASP A 394 8.60 19.22 12.71
C ASP A 394 8.14 19.22 11.26
N ILE A 395 7.79 20.40 10.71
CA ILE A 395 7.46 20.58 9.29
C ILE A 395 8.67 20.27 8.40
N ALA A 396 9.83 20.82 8.73
CA ALA A 396 11.06 20.54 8.00
C ALA A 396 11.44 19.05 8.04
N ARG A 397 11.34 18.42 9.21
CA ARG A 397 11.57 16.98 9.37
C ARG A 397 10.61 16.16 8.51
N HIS A 398 9.33 16.50 8.54
CA HIS A 398 8.31 15.83 7.75
C HIS A 398 8.58 15.92 6.24
N GLU A 399 8.98 17.09 5.75
CA GLU A 399 9.39 17.28 4.35
C GLU A 399 10.58 16.39 3.98
N HIS A 400 11.61 16.32 4.84
CA HIS A 400 12.73 15.41 4.63
C HIS A 400 12.30 13.94 4.60
N ASP A 401 11.41 13.52 5.51
CA ASP A 401 10.91 12.14 5.55
C ASP A 401 10.14 11.79 4.27
N MET A 402 9.34 12.73 3.74
CA MET A 402 8.65 12.57 2.47
C MET A 402 9.64 12.49 1.30
N LEU A 403 10.65 13.36 1.26
CA LEU A 403 11.70 13.29 0.24
C LEU A 403 12.46 11.98 0.27
N ILE A 404 12.87 11.49 1.44
CA ILE A 404 13.56 10.20 1.61
C ILE A 404 12.69 9.07 1.06
N PHE A 405 11.41 9.06 1.40
CA PHE A 405 10.48 8.06 0.88
C PHE A 405 10.35 8.10 -0.64
N MET A 406 10.01 9.27 -1.21
CA MET A 406 9.76 9.42 -2.64
C MET A 406 11.02 9.10 -3.46
N LEU A 407 12.19 9.55 -3.00
CA LEU A 407 13.47 9.31 -3.67
C LEU A 407 13.95 7.86 -3.52
N SER A 408 13.71 7.23 -2.37
CA SER A 408 14.04 5.81 -2.17
C SER A 408 13.22 4.91 -3.10
N ALA A 409 11.93 5.23 -3.31
CA ALA A 409 11.12 4.51 -4.29
C ALA A 409 11.66 4.68 -5.71
N LEU A 410 11.94 5.93 -6.10
CA LEU A 410 12.47 6.26 -7.42
C LEU A 410 13.79 5.54 -7.71
N SER A 411 14.70 5.45 -6.73
CA SER A 411 15.99 4.73 -6.90
C SER A 411 15.85 3.22 -7.10
N HIS A 412 14.68 2.65 -6.82
CA HIS A 412 14.35 1.25 -7.05
C HIS A 412 13.38 1.04 -8.23
N GLY A 413 13.14 2.07 -9.05
CA GLY A 413 12.22 1.97 -10.20
C GLY A 413 10.74 1.86 -9.79
N VAL A 414 10.39 2.32 -8.59
CA VAL A 414 9.03 2.26 -8.03
C VAL A 414 8.39 3.65 -8.05
N VAL A 415 7.10 3.70 -8.36
CA VAL A 415 6.33 4.96 -8.32
C VAL A 415 5.86 5.21 -6.88
N PRO A 416 6.34 6.27 -6.20
CA PRO A 416 5.80 6.62 -4.90
C PRO A 416 4.49 7.39 -5.05
N TRP A 417 3.62 7.23 -4.07
CA TRP A 417 2.43 8.04 -3.90
C TRP A 417 2.08 8.17 -2.42
N HIS A 418 1.27 9.16 -2.06
CA HIS A 418 1.01 9.43 -0.65
C HIS A 418 -0.40 9.95 -0.38
N GLY A 419 -0.84 9.77 0.87
CA GLY A 419 -2.07 10.39 1.36
C GLY A 419 -2.08 11.92 1.17
N GLY A 420 -3.20 12.52 0.83
CA GLY A 420 -3.35 13.97 0.71
C GLY A 420 -3.71 14.66 2.03
N GLN A 421 -3.60 16.00 2.03
CA GLN A 421 -4.16 16.95 3.01
C GLN A 421 -3.71 16.83 4.47
N SER A 422 -2.60 16.17 4.74
CA SER A 422 -2.21 15.87 6.12
C SER A 422 -0.77 16.32 6.46
N SER A 423 -0.13 16.99 5.50
CA SER A 423 1.10 17.78 5.59
C SER A 423 0.78 19.26 5.34
N PRO A 424 1.62 20.22 5.79
CA PRO A 424 1.52 21.59 5.30
C PRO A 424 1.61 21.58 3.78
N PHE A 425 0.65 22.25 3.12
CA PHE A 425 0.54 22.24 1.66
C PHE A 425 1.83 22.72 0.97
N GLU A 426 2.56 23.68 1.55
CA GLU A 426 3.81 24.13 0.95
C GLU A 426 4.92 23.07 0.97
N SER A 427 4.91 22.15 1.95
CA SER A 427 5.84 21.02 1.96
C SER A 427 5.54 20.03 0.84
N GLU A 428 4.27 19.75 0.56
CA GLU A 428 3.87 18.92 -0.57
C GLU A 428 4.36 19.52 -1.89
N VAL A 429 4.14 20.83 -2.09
CA VAL A 429 4.62 21.56 -3.28
C VAL A 429 6.14 21.45 -3.43
N ARG A 430 6.91 21.65 -2.35
CA ARG A 430 8.39 21.52 -2.38
C ARG A 430 8.84 20.09 -2.68
N VAL A 431 8.18 19.09 -2.10
CA VAL A 431 8.44 17.66 -2.38
C VAL A 431 8.19 17.37 -3.85
N HIS A 432 7.03 17.75 -4.40
CA HIS A 432 6.72 17.55 -5.80
C HIS A 432 7.67 18.30 -6.74
N HIS A 433 8.15 19.50 -6.38
CA HIS A 433 9.20 20.18 -7.13
C HIS A 433 10.52 19.39 -7.16
N ALA A 434 10.91 18.81 -6.04
CA ALA A 434 12.09 17.96 -6.00
C ALA A 434 11.90 16.71 -6.88
N ILE A 435 10.71 16.12 -6.89
CA ILE A 435 10.40 14.95 -7.73
C ILE A 435 10.33 15.30 -9.21
N ALA A 436 9.67 16.40 -9.59
CA ALA A 436 9.58 16.85 -10.98
C ALA A 436 10.96 17.01 -11.64
N LYS A 437 11.96 17.53 -10.92
CA LYS A 437 13.35 17.65 -11.39
C LYS A 437 14.01 16.30 -11.70
N ARG A 438 13.44 15.20 -11.21
CA ARG A 438 14.01 13.85 -11.25
C ARG A 438 13.13 12.84 -12.01
N GLU A 439 11.95 13.23 -12.48
CA GLU A 439 11.03 12.36 -13.25
C GLU A 439 11.73 11.69 -14.44
N ARG A 440 12.59 12.43 -15.15
CA ARG A 440 13.38 11.92 -16.29
C ARG A 440 14.37 10.80 -15.94
N PHE A 441 14.64 10.55 -14.66
CA PHE A 441 15.56 9.50 -14.20
C PHE A 441 14.83 8.25 -13.75
N LEU A 442 13.48 8.21 -13.77
CA LEU A 442 12.76 6.98 -13.53
C LEU A 442 13.17 5.94 -14.58
N SER A 443 13.75 4.85 -14.10
CA SER A 443 14.12 3.70 -14.90
C SER A 443 13.70 2.44 -14.17
N ARG A 444 13.22 1.47 -14.94
CA ARG A 444 12.91 0.11 -14.49
C ARG A 444 13.96 -0.89 -14.99
N ASN A 445 15.06 -0.39 -15.56
CA ASN A 445 16.17 -1.21 -16.03
C ASN A 445 17.03 -1.63 -14.84
N GLU A 446 17.37 -2.92 -14.81
CA GLU A 446 18.04 -3.54 -13.68
C GLU A 446 19.40 -4.09 -14.07
N VAL A 447 20.35 -4.03 -13.13
CA VAL A 447 21.65 -4.69 -13.24
C VAL A 447 21.53 -6.07 -12.62
N LYS A 448 21.33 -7.09 -13.47
CA LYS A 448 21.24 -8.49 -13.04
C LYS A 448 22.64 -9.05 -12.75
N HIS A 449 23.05 -9.00 -11.49
CA HIS A 449 24.36 -9.51 -11.06
C HIS A 449 24.24 -10.40 -9.83
N VAL A 450 23.70 -9.85 -8.74
CA VAL A 450 23.44 -10.56 -7.48
C VAL A 450 21.94 -10.80 -7.34
N ALA A 451 21.55 -12.04 -7.10
CA ALA A 451 20.22 -12.43 -6.67
C ALA A 451 20.23 -12.78 -5.18
N VAL A 452 19.19 -12.38 -4.44
CA VAL A 452 18.93 -12.76 -3.06
C VAL A 452 17.66 -13.57 -3.03
N TRP A 453 17.74 -14.84 -2.63
CA TRP A 453 16.59 -15.73 -2.64
C TRP A 453 15.71 -15.49 -1.41
N VAL A 454 14.52 -14.94 -1.66
CA VAL A 454 13.44 -14.83 -0.67
C VAL A 454 12.45 -15.97 -0.93
N SER A 455 12.63 -17.06 -0.19
CA SER A 455 11.79 -18.26 -0.24
C SER A 455 10.50 -18.11 0.56
N GLN A 456 9.39 -18.44 -0.09
CA GLN A 456 8.08 -18.59 0.54
C GLN A 456 8.01 -19.90 1.31
N ASP A 457 8.54 -21.00 0.77
CA ASP A 457 8.47 -22.31 1.46
C ASP A 457 9.21 -22.24 2.81
N THR A 458 10.32 -21.50 2.87
CA THR A 458 11.03 -21.23 4.13
C THR A 458 10.22 -20.35 5.08
N HIS A 459 9.56 -19.30 4.56
CA HIS A 459 8.68 -18.45 5.36
C HIS A 459 7.49 -19.22 5.94
N ASP A 460 6.72 -19.90 5.08
CA ASP A 460 5.44 -20.53 5.44
C ASP A 460 5.64 -21.83 6.23
N PHE A 461 6.59 -22.69 5.86
CA PHE A 461 6.64 -24.05 6.43
C PHE A 461 7.80 -24.29 7.39
N TYR A 462 9.01 -23.84 7.06
CA TYR A 462 10.13 -23.89 8.01
C TYR A 462 9.96 -22.86 9.14
N GLY A 463 9.48 -21.65 8.80
CA GLY A 463 9.27 -20.56 9.74
C GLY A 463 8.24 -20.89 10.83
N HIS A 464 7.28 -21.75 10.52
CA HIS A 464 6.16 -22.12 11.39
C HIS A 464 6.27 -23.51 12.02
N ILE A 465 7.47 -24.11 12.03
CA ILE A 465 7.70 -25.34 12.79
C ILE A 465 7.38 -25.08 14.28
N PRO A 466 6.46 -25.85 14.90
CA PRO A 466 6.03 -25.60 16.28
C PRO A 466 7.19 -25.56 17.27
N GLY A 467 7.19 -24.56 18.15
CA GLY A 467 8.20 -24.39 19.20
C GLY A 467 9.55 -23.80 18.74
N SER A 468 9.67 -23.36 17.48
CA SER A 468 10.89 -22.76 16.95
C SER A 468 10.85 -21.23 16.87
N SER A 469 12.02 -20.59 16.73
CA SER A 469 12.19 -19.16 16.40
C SER A 469 12.39 -18.91 14.90
N ASN A 470 12.17 -19.93 14.07
CA ASN A 470 12.63 -19.99 12.68
C ASN A 470 12.16 -18.83 11.81
N LEU A 471 10.90 -18.39 11.95
CA LEU A 471 10.37 -17.25 11.17
C LEU A 471 11.13 -15.95 11.47
N VAL A 472 11.44 -15.70 12.75
CA VAL A 472 12.20 -14.52 13.19
C VAL A 472 13.64 -14.61 12.70
N ASP A 473 14.27 -15.77 12.82
CA ASP A 473 15.63 -16.00 12.33
C ASP A 473 15.71 -15.79 10.81
N TYR A 474 14.75 -16.33 10.06
CA TYR A 474 14.68 -16.16 8.61
C TYR A 474 14.47 -14.70 8.22
N ARG A 475 13.57 -13.99 8.91
CA ARG A 475 13.39 -12.54 8.79
C ARG A 475 14.71 -11.79 8.88
N ASP A 476 15.45 -12.04 9.94
CA ASP A 476 16.65 -11.28 10.25
C ASP A 476 17.76 -11.60 9.25
N THR A 477 17.80 -12.82 8.70
CA THR A 477 18.74 -13.17 7.62
C THR A 477 18.43 -12.45 6.31
N VAL A 478 17.15 -12.31 5.93
CA VAL A 478 16.74 -11.56 4.72
C VAL A 478 17.02 -10.06 4.89
N LEU A 479 16.64 -9.48 6.03
CA LEU A 479 16.90 -8.07 6.34
C LEU A 479 18.40 -7.78 6.47
N GLY A 480 19.18 -8.70 7.06
CA GLY A 480 20.63 -8.58 7.16
C GLY A 480 21.31 -8.53 5.79
N ASN A 481 20.89 -9.38 4.85
CA ASN A 481 21.41 -9.35 3.48
C ASN A 481 21.05 -8.05 2.75
N TRP A 482 19.79 -7.60 2.88
CA TRP A 482 19.39 -6.28 2.38
C TRP A 482 20.29 -5.17 2.94
N LEU A 483 20.52 -5.15 4.24
CA LEU A 483 21.33 -4.12 4.90
C LEU A 483 22.79 -4.13 4.45
N VAL A 484 23.41 -5.30 4.31
CA VAL A 484 24.80 -5.43 3.86
C VAL A 484 24.95 -4.97 2.42
N LEU A 485 24.11 -5.47 1.51
CA LEU A 485 24.19 -5.14 0.09
C LEU A 485 23.88 -3.66 -0.18
N SER A 486 22.82 -3.13 0.44
CA SER A 486 22.42 -1.73 0.27
C SER A 486 23.46 -0.76 0.85
N ARG A 487 24.13 -1.09 1.96
CA ARG A 487 25.24 -0.27 2.49
C ARG A 487 26.53 -0.38 1.70
N ALA A 488 26.78 -1.53 1.09
CA ALA A 488 27.92 -1.74 0.19
C ALA A 488 27.68 -1.19 -1.22
N HIS A 489 26.49 -0.64 -1.49
CA HIS A 489 26.06 -0.16 -2.81
C HIS A 489 26.18 -1.23 -3.90
N VAL A 490 25.96 -2.50 -3.54
CA VAL A 490 25.93 -3.63 -4.49
C VAL A 490 24.53 -3.71 -5.08
N PRO A 491 24.33 -3.58 -6.40
CA PRO A 491 23.02 -3.78 -7.02
C PRO A 491 22.60 -5.25 -6.94
N PHE A 492 21.36 -5.48 -6.50
CA PHE A 492 20.78 -6.83 -6.39
C PHE A 492 19.27 -6.84 -6.64
N GLN A 493 18.76 -8.05 -6.76
CA GLN A 493 17.33 -8.34 -6.85
C GLN A 493 16.94 -9.44 -5.88
N PHE A 494 15.74 -9.34 -5.31
CA PHE A 494 15.09 -10.49 -4.71
C PHE A 494 14.59 -11.43 -5.81
N VAL A 495 14.89 -12.71 -5.66
CA VAL A 495 14.32 -13.79 -6.48
C VAL A 495 13.47 -14.68 -5.60
N PHE A 496 12.35 -15.14 -6.15
CA PHE A 496 11.37 -15.94 -5.43
C PHE A 496 11.42 -17.41 -5.89
N ASP A 497 10.80 -18.31 -5.11
CA ASP A 497 10.78 -19.77 -5.39
C ASP A 497 10.27 -20.08 -6.83
N ASN A 498 9.27 -19.35 -7.30
CA ASN A 498 8.71 -19.52 -8.65
C ASN A 498 9.65 -19.03 -9.76
N MET A 499 10.51 -18.04 -9.48
CA MET A 499 11.54 -17.58 -10.43
C MET A 499 12.69 -18.57 -10.49
N VAL A 500 13.11 -19.11 -9.34
CA VAL A 500 14.17 -20.11 -9.28
C VAL A 500 13.74 -21.34 -10.07
N THR A 501 12.58 -21.92 -9.76
CA THR A 501 12.10 -23.11 -10.51
C THR A 501 11.89 -22.87 -12.00
N ALA A 502 11.60 -21.64 -12.43
CA ALA A 502 11.47 -21.25 -13.83
C ALA A 502 12.81 -20.93 -14.54
N GLY A 503 13.96 -21.07 -13.87
CA GLY A 503 15.28 -20.93 -14.48
C GLY A 503 15.77 -19.49 -14.67
N PHE A 504 15.23 -18.54 -13.89
CA PHE A 504 15.66 -17.13 -13.94
C PHE A 504 17.08 -16.91 -13.41
N LEU A 505 17.68 -17.88 -12.70
CA LEU A 505 19.03 -17.77 -12.16
C LEU A 505 20.09 -17.56 -13.24
N ARG A 506 19.85 -18.01 -14.49
CA ARG A 506 20.77 -17.83 -15.63
C ARG A 506 21.16 -16.37 -15.90
N ASP A 507 20.32 -15.42 -15.48
CA ASP A 507 20.57 -14.00 -15.67
C ASP A 507 21.52 -13.41 -14.61
N TYR A 508 21.86 -14.18 -13.56
CA TYR A 508 22.66 -13.73 -12.42
C TYR A 508 24.00 -14.46 -12.35
N LYS A 509 24.99 -13.80 -11.72
CA LYS A 509 26.32 -14.37 -11.47
C LYS A 509 26.45 -14.94 -10.07
N VAL A 510 25.78 -14.32 -9.10
CA VAL A 510 25.81 -14.71 -7.70
C VAL A 510 24.39 -14.91 -7.19
N LEU A 511 24.17 -15.99 -6.44
CA LEU A 511 22.95 -16.25 -5.69
C LEU A 511 23.28 -16.29 -4.21
N LEU A 512 22.71 -15.37 -3.44
CA LEU A 512 22.69 -15.43 -1.98
C LEU A 512 21.42 -16.17 -1.55
N ALA A 513 21.59 -17.27 -0.80
CA ALA A 513 20.52 -18.03 -0.18
C ALA A 513 20.56 -17.81 1.35
N PRO A 514 19.97 -16.72 1.86
CA PRO A 514 19.96 -16.42 3.29
C PRO A 514 19.03 -17.39 4.03
N ASN A 515 19.61 -18.45 4.60
CA ASN A 515 18.88 -19.51 5.30
C ASN A 515 17.62 -19.99 4.55
N VAL A 516 17.75 -20.30 3.25
CA VAL A 516 16.65 -20.89 2.46
C VAL A 516 16.51 -22.36 2.86
N ALA A 517 15.97 -22.58 4.06
CA ALA A 517 16.02 -23.85 4.76
C ALA A 517 15.09 -24.90 4.12
N ALA A 518 13.86 -24.49 3.76
CA ALA A 518 12.91 -25.32 3.02
C ALA A 518 13.06 -25.08 1.52
N MET A 519 13.25 -26.17 0.77
CA MET A 519 13.56 -26.11 -0.66
C MET A 519 12.90 -27.29 -1.38
N SER A 520 12.26 -27.03 -2.52
CA SER A 520 11.73 -28.10 -3.37
C SER A 520 12.83 -28.84 -4.11
N ALA A 521 12.56 -30.09 -4.50
CA ALA A 521 13.48 -30.87 -5.33
C ALA A 521 13.78 -30.15 -6.67
N ALA A 522 12.76 -29.56 -7.31
CA ALA A 522 12.90 -28.83 -8.56
C ALA A 522 13.80 -27.59 -8.42
N ALA A 523 13.64 -26.82 -7.34
CA ALA A 523 14.49 -25.65 -7.09
C ALA A 523 15.95 -26.07 -6.85
N ALA A 524 16.18 -27.16 -6.11
CA ALA A 524 17.53 -27.68 -5.89
C ALA A 524 18.20 -28.14 -7.20
N GLU A 525 17.48 -28.81 -8.10
CA GLU A 525 18.00 -29.19 -9.42
C GLU A 525 18.35 -27.97 -10.29
N GLU A 526 17.53 -26.92 -10.27
CA GLU A 526 17.86 -25.66 -10.93
C GLU A 526 19.18 -25.09 -10.42
N VAL A 527 19.29 -24.93 -9.10
CA VAL A 527 20.47 -24.32 -8.48
C VAL A 527 21.71 -25.12 -8.83
N ARG A 528 21.66 -26.46 -8.76
CA ARG A 528 22.81 -27.31 -9.14
C ARG A 528 23.19 -27.13 -10.60
N ARG A 529 22.21 -27.10 -11.51
CA ARG A 529 22.47 -26.89 -12.93
C ARG A 529 23.07 -25.51 -13.20
N TRP A 530 22.58 -24.47 -12.54
CA TRP A 530 23.12 -23.12 -12.64
C TRP A 530 24.54 -23.02 -12.09
N VAL A 531 24.84 -23.64 -10.94
CA VAL A 531 26.21 -23.70 -10.36
C VAL A 531 27.16 -24.45 -11.31
N LYS A 532 26.75 -25.60 -11.86
CA LYS A 532 27.54 -26.34 -12.86
C LYS A 532 27.81 -25.52 -14.14
N ALA A 533 26.93 -24.57 -14.46
CA ALA A 533 27.12 -23.63 -15.57
C ALA A 533 27.98 -22.40 -15.20
N GLY A 534 28.59 -22.36 -14.02
CA GLY A 534 29.50 -21.30 -13.56
C GLY A 534 28.86 -20.26 -12.63
N GLY A 535 27.63 -20.49 -12.15
CA GLY A 535 26.99 -19.66 -11.13
C GLY A 535 27.67 -19.79 -9.76
N GLN A 536 27.71 -18.71 -8.99
CA GLN A 536 28.30 -18.69 -7.64
C GLN A 536 27.22 -18.67 -6.56
N LEU A 537 27.09 -19.77 -5.82
CA LEU A 537 26.16 -19.87 -4.70
C LEU A 537 26.85 -19.50 -3.39
N ILE A 538 26.25 -18.59 -2.62
CA ILE A 538 26.60 -18.30 -1.23
C ILE A 538 25.36 -18.61 -0.39
N PHE A 539 25.47 -19.51 0.57
CA PHE A 539 24.35 -19.89 1.43
C PHE A 539 24.75 -19.88 2.90
N THR A 540 23.76 -19.73 3.78
CA THR A 540 23.98 -19.66 5.23
C THR A 540 23.09 -20.65 5.98
N ALA A 541 23.47 -20.92 7.23
CA ALA A 541 22.68 -21.67 8.22
C ALA A 541 22.16 -23.02 7.68
N GLU A 542 20.85 -23.24 7.67
CA GLU A 542 20.22 -24.53 7.37
C GLU A 542 19.76 -24.64 5.92
N THR A 543 20.35 -23.85 5.02
CA THR A 543 19.94 -23.83 3.61
C THR A 543 19.84 -25.24 3.02
N SER A 544 18.69 -25.53 2.40
CA SER A 544 18.32 -26.81 1.79
C SER A 544 18.20 -28.02 2.73
N ALA A 545 18.22 -27.83 4.05
CA ALA A 545 18.15 -28.93 5.02
C ALA A 545 16.74 -29.50 5.23
N TYR A 546 15.71 -28.85 4.68
CA TYR A 546 14.31 -29.25 4.77
C TYR A 546 13.69 -29.36 3.36
N ASP A 547 12.68 -30.20 3.23
CA ASP A 547 11.83 -30.20 2.03
C ASP A 547 10.95 -28.94 1.96
N GLU A 548 10.23 -28.78 0.86
CA GLU A 548 9.30 -27.66 0.61
C GLU A 548 8.13 -27.59 1.59
N TRP A 549 7.92 -28.60 2.45
CA TRP A 549 6.88 -28.64 3.46
C TRP A 549 7.45 -28.49 4.88
N GLY A 550 8.73 -28.15 5.02
CA GLY A 550 9.39 -27.94 6.30
C GLY A 550 9.71 -29.25 7.04
N ASN A 551 9.76 -30.39 6.37
CA ASN A 551 10.23 -31.65 6.96
C ASN A 551 11.76 -31.76 6.85
N LYS A 552 12.43 -32.13 7.94
CA LYS A 552 13.90 -32.26 7.96
C LYS A 552 14.33 -33.41 7.05
N LEU A 553 15.31 -33.14 6.20
CA LEU A 553 15.92 -34.15 5.33
C LEU A 553 17.10 -34.83 6.03
N ALA A 554 17.36 -36.09 5.68
CA ALA A 554 18.53 -36.82 6.16
C ALA A 554 19.85 -36.18 5.69
N LYS A 555 19.84 -35.56 4.50
CA LYS A 555 20.95 -34.80 3.94
C LYS A 555 20.38 -33.54 3.26
N PRO A 556 21.00 -32.35 3.42
CA PRO A 556 20.57 -31.16 2.70
C PRO A 556 20.58 -31.37 1.19
N ARG A 557 19.63 -30.78 0.46
CA ARG A 557 19.52 -30.99 -0.99
C ARG A 557 20.78 -30.53 -1.72
N LEU A 558 21.41 -29.45 -1.30
CA LEU A 558 22.60 -28.90 -1.96
C LEU A 558 23.92 -29.41 -1.37
N ALA A 559 23.90 -30.48 -0.58
CA ALA A 559 25.10 -31.00 0.10
C ALA A 559 26.13 -31.67 -0.81
N ASP A 560 25.80 -31.87 -2.08
CA ASP A 560 26.67 -32.36 -3.14
C ASP A 560 26.99 -31.29 -4.19
N ALA A 561 26.52 -30.05 -4.01
CA ALA A 561 26.93 -28.95 -4.87
C ALA A 561 28.44 -28.72 -4.67
N ASP A 562 29.20 -28.77 -5.76
CA ASP A 562 30.65 -28.53 -5.77
C ASP A 562 30.94 -27.12 -5.24
N GLY A 563 31.11 -27.00 -3.93
CA GLY A 563 31.20 -25.74 -3.23
C GLY A 563 32.12 -25.85 -2.02
N HIS A 564 32.91 -24.81 -1.78
CA HIS A 564 33.66 -24.68 -0.55
C HIS A 564 32.69 -24.40 0.58
N TYR A 565 32.37 -25.43 1.37
CA TYR A 565 31.75 -25.25 2.67
C TYR A 565 32.73 -24.45 3.54
N LEU A 566 32.43 -23.18 3.80
CA LEU A 566 33.08 -22.48 4.90
C LEU A 566 32.54 -23.10 6.18
N PRO A 567 33.36 -23.83 6.96
CA PRO A 567 32.90 -24.36 8.23
C PRO A 567 32.42 -23.21 9.10
N ARG A 568 31.38 -23.48 9.91
CA ARG A 568 30.91 -22.54 10.94
C ARG A 568 32.12 -22.11 11.77
N ASP A 569 32.51 -20.84 11.72
CA ASP A 569 33.61 -20.32 12.51
C ASP A 569 33.12 -20.17 13.96
N PRO A 570 33.64 -20.97 14.92
CA PRO A 570 33.26 -20.86 16.32
C PRO A 570 33.76 -19.55 16.96
N GLY A 571 34.67 -18.81 16.32
CA GLY A 571 35.20 -17.52 16.77
C GLY A 571 34.41 -16.30 16.33
N LEU A 572 33.48 -16.44 15.37
CA LEU A 572 32.54 -15.37 15.01
C LEU A 572 31.33 -15.43 15.96
N ALA A 573 31.22 -14.44 16.84
CA ALA A 573 30.02 -14.20 17.61
C ALA A 573 28.88 -13.78 16.66
N TYR A 574 28.08 -14.74 16.22
CA TYR A 574 26.80 -14.46 15.59
C TYR A 574 25.91 -13.79 16.65
N VAL A 575 25.32 -12.64 16.34
CA VAL A 575 24.45 -11.91 17.25
C VAL A 575 23.19 -12.74 17.54
N ARG A 576 23.30 -13.64 18.50
CA ARG A 576 22.23 -14.26 19.27
C ARG A 576 22.61 -14.06 20.72
N ASP A 577 21.97 -13.07 21.33
CA ASP A 577 21.61 -13.00 22.76
C ASP A 577 21.27 -11.55 23.13
N ARG A 578 19.98 -11.21 23.00
CA ARG A 578 19.20 -10.47 24.00
C ARG A 578 17.73 -10.81 23.88
#